data_AF-A0A956WV07-F1
#
_entry.id   AF-A0A956WV07-F1
#
_cell.length_a   1.000
_cell.length_b   1.000
_cell.length_c   1.000
_cell.angle_alpha   90.00
_cell.angle_beta   90.00
_cell.angle_gamma   90.00
#
_symmetry.space_group_name_H-M   'P 1'
#
loop_
_entity.id
_entity.type
_entity.pdbx_description
1 polymer ?
#
loop_
_entity_poly.entity_id
_entity_poly.type
_entity_poly.pdbx_seq_one_letter_code
_entity_poly.pdbx_strand_id
1 'polypeptide(L)'
;MAATPAGLHLTVISANLLNPYCRLGRVDRAALLVRLETFARLVEAERGDVLLCQEVGRSHEFRVDTWLAGRLGMNALYERANGRAERFGREEGLAILSRYPLSDPVSCLLGGGLWRRPALGAVVDTPLGPIAVYTAHLSLRPWRNRRQPARLRGWVEATAGKRPAVIGGDFNAGETSPGIGGLRRSWIDTFRARQPAVGPAATHVTQLLGLELARRRIDYIFLRPGIPGIRVVSSSHAGGDEPFSDHLAVVTRFGEQATRGRAGAGL
;
A
#
# COMPACT_ATOMS: atom_id res chain seq x y z
N MET A 1 -15.26 -11.77 29.55
CA MET A 1 -14.73 -10.59 28.82
C MET A 1 -15.77 -10.22 27.77
N ALA A 2 -16.47 -9.11 27.94
CA ALA A 2 -17.51 -8.70 26.99
C ALA A 2 -16.85 -8.26 25.68
N ALA A 3 -17.28 -8.87 24.56
CA ALA A 3 -16.88 -8.45 23.24
C ALA A 3 -17.25 -6.97 23.05
N THR A 4 -16.26 -6.14 22.77
CA THR A 4 -16.48 -4.74 22.38
C THR A 4 -17.42 -4.76 21.16
N PRO A 5 -18.49 -3.95 21.12
CA PRO A 5 -19.34 -3.90 19.93
C PRO A 5 -18.45 -3.62 18.71
N ALA A 6 -18.65 -4.39 17.64
CA ALA A 6 -17.83 -4.30 16.44
C ALA A 6 -18.05 -2.93 15.79
N GLY A 7 -17.25 -1.94 16.19
CA GLY A 7 -17.27 -0.61 15.60
C GLY A 7 -16.96 -0.69 14.10
N LEU A 8 -17.47 0.29 13.35
CA LEU A 8 -17.13 0.47 11.94
C LEU A 8 -15.62 0.52 11.80
N HIS A 9 -15.08 -0.31 10.92
CA HIS A 9 -13.66 -0.40 10.67
C HIS A 9 -13.37 -0.61 9.19
N LEU A 10 -12.13 -0.28 8.81
CA LEU A 10 -11.59 -0.52 7.49
C LEU A 10 -10.20 -1.11 7.65
N THR A 11 -9.94 -2.28 7.07
CA THR A 11 -8.60 -2.86 7.05
C THR A 11 -7.94 -2.59 5.68
N VAL A 12 -6.83 -1.87 5.69
CA VAL A 12 -6.03 -1.58 4.51
C VAL A 12 -4.73 -2.37 4.57
N ILE A 13 -4.39 -3.04 3.47
CA ILE A 13 -3.15 -3.81 3.32
C ILE A 13 -2.33 -3.20 2.19
N SER A 14 -1.07 -2.87 2.46
CA SER A 14 -0.10 -2.46 1.43
C SER A 14 0.94 -3.54 1.24
N ALA A 15 1.19 -3.96 0.00
CA ALA A 15 2.14 -5.03 -0.29
C ALA A 15 2.82 -4.88 -1.66
N ASN A 16 4.14 -5.02 -1.69
CA ASN A 16 4.90 -5.29 -2.91
C ASN A 16 4.79 -6.78 -3.24
N LEU A 17 4.23 -7.11 -4.41
CA LEU A 17 3.95 -8.50 -4.80
C LEU A 17 5.14 -9.19 -5.50
N LEU A 18 6.28 -8.50 -5.64
CA LEU A 18 7.50 -8.97 -6.30
C LEU A 18 7.22 -9.55 -7.69
N ASN A 19 7.38 -8.70 -8.70
CA ASN A 19 7.08 -9.09 -10.07
C ASN A 19 8.17 -10.01 -10.65
N PRO A 20 7.88 -11.28 -10.96
CA PRO A 20 8.89 -12.18 -11.52
C PRO A 20 9.34 -11.76 -12.93
N TYR A 21 8.56 -10.97 -13.68
CA TYR A 21 8.89 -10.57 -15.06
C TYR A 21 10.13 -9.66 -15.20
N CYS A 22 10.64 -9.12 -14.08
CA CYS A 22 11.88 -8.34 -14.02
C CYS A 22 13.14 -9.22 -13.88
N ARG A 23 12.99 -10.52 -13.57
CA ARG A 23 14.07 -11.50 -13.66
C ARG A 23 14.14 -12.02 -15.10
N LEU A 24 15.33 -12.14 -15.68
CA LEU A 24 15.60 -12.41 -17.11
C LEU A 24 15.17 -13.81 -17.61
N GLY A 25 14.32 -14.52 -16.87
CA GLY A 25 13.90 -15.90 -17.17
C GLY A 25 12.40 -16.02 -17.50
N ARG A 26 12.02 -17.22 -17.94
CA ARG A 26 10.62 -17.61 -18.07
C ARG A 26 9.96 -17.55 -16.68
N VAL A 27 8.82 -16.89 -16.57
CA VAL A 27 8.06 -16.88 -15.33
C VAL A 27 7.48 -18.27 -15.08
N ASP A 28 7.87 -18.88 -13.97
CA ASP A 28 7.20 -20.07 -13.46
C ASP A 28 5.81 -19.66 -12.96
N ARG A 29 4.79 -19.98 -13.77
CA ARG A 29 3.40 -19.63 -13.48
C ARG A 29 2.86 -20.39 -12.27
N ALA A 30 3.30 -21.63 -12.05
CA ALA A 30 2.85 -22.42 -10.91
C ALA A 30 3.38 -21.79 -9.60
N ALA A 31 4.67 -21.48 -9.56
CA ALA A 31 5.26 -20.79 -8.41
C ALA A 31 4.64 -19.39 -8.18
N LEU A 32 4.35 -18.64 -9.24
CA LEU A 32 3.63 -17.36 -9.13
C LEU A 32 2.24 -17.54 -8.52
N LEU A 33 1.46 -18.52 -8.98
CA LEU A 33 0.12 -18.78 -8.45
C LEU A 33 0.15 -19.21 -6.98
N VAL A 34 1.11 -20.03 -6.57
CA VAL A 34 1.30 -20.40 -5.15
C VAL A 34 1.52 -19.14 -4.31
N ARG A 35 2.44 -18.26 -4.72
CA ARG A 35 2.71 -17.00 -4.00
C ARG A 35 1.49 -16.08 -3.93
N LEU A 36 0.73 -15.97 -5.03
CA LEU A 36 -0.48 -15.15 -5.07
C LEU A 36 -1.60 -15.73 -4.20
N GLU A 37 -1.74 -17.05 -4.15
CA GLU A 37 -2.68 -17.72 -3.25
C GLU A 37 -2.28 -17.54 -1.78
N THR A 38 -0.99 -17.60 -1.46
CA THR A 38 -0.47 -17.28 -0.12
C THR A 38 -0.80 -15.84 0.27
N PHE A 39 -0.63 -14.87 -0.64
CA PHE A 39 -1.06 -13.49 -0.41
C PHE A 39 -2.58 -13.38 -0.22
N ALA A 40 -3.39 -14.06 -1.05
CA ALA A 40 -4.84 -14.05 -0.93
C ALA A 40 -5.31 -14.58 0.43
N ARG A 41 -4.70 -15.66 0.94
CA ARG A 41 -4.98 -16.21 2.28
C ARG A 41 -4.58 -15.25 3.39
N LEU A 42 -3.46 -14.54 3.26
CA LEU A 42 -3.07 -13.48 4.19
C LEU A 42 -4.13 -12.37 4.21
N VAL A 43 -4.62 -11.93 3.05
CA VAL A 43 -5.69 -10.94 2.96
C VAL A 43 -6.96 -11.42 3.65
N GLU A 44 -7.35 -12.68 3.46
CA GLU A 44 -8.51 -13.28 4.12
C GLU A 44 -8.34 -13.34 5.66
N ALA A 45 -7.17 -13.80 6.13
CA ALA A 45 -6.85 -13.90 7.55
C ALA A 45 -6.87 -12.54 8.26
N GLU A 46 -6.31 -11.52 7.62
CA GLU A 46 -6.29 -10.14 8.13
C GLU A 46 -7.60 -9.39 7.91
N ARG A 47 -8.54 -9.98 7.15
CA ARG A 47 -9.80 -9.37 6.72
C ARG A 47 -9.58 -8.07 5.95
N GLY A 48 -8.64 -8.07 5.00
CA GLY A 48 -8.32 -6.92 4.17
C GLY A 48 -9.51 -6.46 3.31
N ASP A 49 -9.83 -5.17 3.38
CA ASP A 49 -10.95 -4.56 2.66
C ASP A 49 -10.48 -3.70 1.48
N VAL A 50 -9.30 -3.10 1.59
CA VAL A 50 -8.62 -2.36 0.52
C VAL A 50 -7.16 -2.81 0.44
N LEU A 51 -6.71 -3.15 -0.77
CA LEU A 51 -5.34 -3.56 -1.05
C LEU A 51 -4.64 -2.50 -1.89
N LEU A 52 -3.43 -2.14 -1.49
CA LEU A 52 -2.56 -1.19 -2.16
C LEU A 52 -1.32 -1.96 -2.63
N CYS A 53 -1.33 -2.42 -3.88
CA CYS A 53 -0.36 -3.37 -4.40
C CYS A 53 0.68 -2.72 -5.32
N GLN A 54 1.94 -3.08 -5.14
CA GLN A 54 3.07 -2.70 -5.99
C GLN A 54 3.62 -3.92 -6.74
N GLU A 55 4.37 -3.68 -7.81
CA GLU A 55 4.95 -4.73 -8.66
C GLU A 55 3.91 -5.72 -9.18
N VAL A 56 2.74 -5.19 -9.55
CA VAL A 56 1.66 -6.01 -10.08
C VAL A 56 1.96 -6.36 -11.53
N GLY A 57 2.28 -7.64 -11.76
CA GLY A 57 2.65 -8.17 -13.06
C GLY A 57 1.46 -8.40 -14.00
N ARG A 58 1.65 -8.10 -15.28
CA ARG A 58 0.73 -8.52 -16.35
C ARG A 58 1.53 -9.09 -17.53
N SER A 59 0.96 -10.11 -18.18
CA SER A 59 1.38 -10.68 -19.45
C SER A 59 0.18 -10.76 -20.40
N HIS A 60 0.36 -11.35 -21.59
CA HIS A 60 -0.75 -11.65 -22.49
C HIS A 60 -1.77 -12.62 -21.88
N GLU A 61 -1.28 -13.60 -21.12
CA GLU A 61 -2.07 -14.73 -20.64
C GLU A 61 -2.56 -14.54 -19.20
N PHE A 62 -1.93 -13.64 -18.44
CA PHE A 62 -2.18 -13.54 -17.01
C PHE A 62 -2.06 -12.10 -16.51
N ARG A 63 -3.06 -11.68 -15.73
CA ARG A 63 -3.11 -10.35 -15.11
C ARG A 63 -3.30 -10.52 -13.61
N VAL A 64 -2.27 -10.20 -12.83
CA VAL A 64 -2.25 -10.45 -11.38
C VAL A 64 -3.39 -9.72 -10.65
N ASP A 65 -3.64 -8.46 -10.99
CA ASP A 65 -4.74 -7.66 -10.43
C ASP A 65 -6.11 -8.29 -10.70
N THR A 66 -6.35 -8.76 -11.93
CA THR A 66 -7.63 -9.35 -12.33
C THR A 66 -7.83 -10.71 -11.65
N TRP A 67 -6.76 -11.51 -11.55
CA TRP A 67 -6.81 -12.77 -10.82
C TRP A 67 -7.09 -12.57 -9.33
N LEU A 68 -6.38 -11.64 -8.67
CA LEU A 68 -6.59 -11.33 -7.25
C LEU A 68 -8.01 -10.78 -7.00
N ALA A 69 -8.46 -9.87 -7.87
CA ALA A 69 -9.81 -9.32 -7.82
C ALA A 69 -10.88 -10.42 -7.89
N GLY A 70 -10.76 -11.35 -8.84
CA GLY A 70 -11.65 -12.50 -8.95
C GLY A 70 -11.56 -13.44 -7.74
N ARG A 71 -10.34 -13.76 -7.29
CA ARG A 71 -10.10 -14.68 -6.16
C ARG A 71 -10.62 -14.16 -4.83
N LEU A 72 -10.59 -12.84 -4.62
CA LEU A 72 -10.99 -12.19 -3.37
C LEU A 72 -12.36 -11.51 -3.43
N GLY A 73 -13.03 -11.54 -4.59
CA GLY A 73 -14.32 -10.87 -4.81
C GLY A 73 -14.22 -9.35 -4.66
N MET A 74 -13.17 -8.73 -5.20
CA MET A 74 -12.88 -7.29 -5.08
C MET A 74 -12.95 -6.58 -6.43
N ASN A 75 -13.28 -5.29 -6.40
CA ASN A 75 -13.05 -4.37 -7.51
C ASN A 75 -11.55 -4.11 -7.69
N ALA A 76 -11.11 -3.77 -8.89
CA ALA A 76 -9.70 -3.46 -9.16
C ALA A 76 -9.51 -2.25 -10.08
N LEU A 77 -8.52 -1.44 -9.75
CA LEU A 77 -7.92 -0.42 -10.60
C LEU A 77 -6.44 -0.74 -10.80
N TYR A 78 -5.93 -0.49 -11.99
CA TYR A 78 -4.55 -0.76 -12.36
C TYR A 78 -3.94 0.43 -13.10
N GLU A 79 -2.72 0.81 -12.71
CA GLU A 79 -1.89 1.80 -13.41
C GLU A 79 -0.57 1.18 -13.82
N ARG A 80 -0.27 1.24 -15.12
CA ARG A 80 0.98 0.72 -15.68
C ARG A 80 2.16 1.59 -15.26
N ALA A 81 3.20 0.97 -14.70
CA ALA A 81 4.49 1.60 -14.48
C ALA A 81 5.40 1.37 -15.69
N ASN A 82 5.83 0.14 -15.93
CA ASN A 82 6.85 -0.20 -16.94
C ASN A 82 6.45 -1.42 -17.76
N GLY A 83 7.16 -1.62 -18.88
CA GLY A 83 6.82 -2.65 -19.86
C GLY A 83 5.57 -2.27 -20.64
N ARG A 84 5.08 -3.24 -21.42
CA ARG A 84 3.84 -3.15 -22.17
C ARG A 84 3.42 -4.57 -22.52
N ALA A 85 2.46 -5.12 -21.78
CA ALA A 85 2.13 -6.54 -21.87
C ALA A 85 1.77 -6.93 -23.31
N GLU A 86 1.00 -6.09 -23.99
CA GLU A 86 0.57 -6.29 -25.39
C GLU A 86 1.72 -6.32 -26.42
N ARG A 87 2.84 -5.66 -26.14
CA ARG A 87 3.96 -5.52 -27.09
C ARG A 87 5.13 -6.41 -26.75
N PHE A 88 5.39 -6.60 -25.45
CA PHE A 88 6.60 -7.24 -24.94
C PHE A 88 6.30 -8.48 -24.10
N GLY A 89 5.03 -8.87 -23.96
CA GLY A 89 4.61 -10.02 -23.13
C GLY A 89 4.76 -9.81 -21.62
N ARG A 90 5.22 -8.64 -21.18
CA ARG A 90 5.42 -8.31 -19.77
C ARG A 90 5.17 -6.84 -19.46
N GLU A 91 4.63 -6.61 -18.27
CA GLU A 91 4.30 -5.32 -17.71
C GLU A 91 4.33 -5.39 -16.19
N GLU A 92 4.64 -4.25 -15.57
CA GLU A 92 4.51 -4.05 -14.14
C GLU A 92 3.76 -2.75 -13.85
N GLY A 93 3.06 -2.73 -12.72
CA GLY A 93 2.30 -1.57 -12.32
C GLY A 93 1.91 -1.56 -10.87
N LEU A 94 0.96 -0.68 -10.59
CA LEU A 94 0.30 -0.53 -9.30
C LEU A 94 -1.14 -1.02 -9.44
N ALA A 95 -1.69 -1.57 -8.36
CA ALA A 95 -3.12 -1.86 -8.30
C ALA A 95 -3.72 -1.40 -6.98
N ILE A 96 -4.98 -0.95 -7.05
CA ILE A 96 -5.85 -0.74 -5.89
C ILE A 96 -6.98 -1.76 -6.03
N LEU A 97 -7.14 -2.63 -5.04
CA LEU A 97 -8.26 -3.56 -4.97
C LEU A 97 -9.15 -3.18 -3.79
N SER A 98 -10.47 -3.30 -3.93
CA SER A 98 -11.38 -3.01 -2.83
C SER A 98 -12.64 -3.86 -2.86
N ARG A 99 -13.10 -4.29 -1.67
CA ARG A 99 -14.45 -4.86 -1.48
C ARG A 99 -15.57 -3.85 -1.73
N TYR A 100 -15.25 -2.56 -1.61
CA TYR A 100 -16.20 -1.47 -1.79
C TYR A 100 -16.06 -0.85 -3.18
N PRO A 101 -17.07 -0.08 -3.64
CA PRO A 101 -16.98 0.66 -4.89
C PRO A 101 -15.77 1.59 -4.96
N LEU A 102 -15.15 1.64 -6.14
CA LEU A 102 -14.04 2.53 -6.47
C LEU A 102 -14.52 3.62 -7.44
N SER A 103 -14.20 4.87 -7.16
CA SER A 103 -14.55 6.03 -7.98
C SER A 103 -13.37 7.00 -8.12
N ASP A 104 -13.50 7.96 -9.03
CA ASP A 104 -12.54 9.05 -9.27
C ASP A 104 -11.06 8.59 -9.40
N PRO A 105 -10.74 7.65 -10.31
CA PRO A 105 -9.37 7.20 -10.48
C PRO A 105 -8.48 8.35 -10.95
N VAL A 106 -7.37 8.55 -10.25
CA VAL A 106 -6.36 9.57 -10.56
C VAL A 106 -4.97 8.95 -10.55
N SER A 107 -4.08 9.42 -11.43
CA SER A 107 -2.68 8.98 -11.44
C SER A 107 -1.72 10.15 -11.62
N CYS A 108 -0.49 9.98 -11.13
CA CYS A 108 0.57 10.98 -11.25
C CYS A 108 1.91 10.29 -11.52
N LEU A 109 2.69 10.82 -12.47
CA LEU A 109 4.05 10.34 -12.72
C LEU A 109 5.05 11.03 -11.79
N LEU A 110 5.48 10.35 -10.72
CA LEU A 110 6.44 10.91 -9.75
C LEU A 110 7.87 10.95 -10.30
N GLY A 111 8.21 10.05 -11.23
CA GLY A 111 9.47 10.02 -11.97
C GLY A 111 9.35 9.29 -13.30
N GLY A 112 9.84 9.90 -14.39
CA GLY A 112 9.80 9.35 -15.76
C GLY A 112 11.08 8.65 -16.20
N GLY A 113 11.27 8.46 -17.51
CA GLY A 113 12.40 7.72 -18.09
C GLY A 113 12.15 6.21 -18.19
N LEU A 114 13.21 5.43 -18.40
CA LEU A 114 13.12 3.98 -18.66
C LEU A 114 12.42 3.20 -17.53
N TRP A 115 12.59 3.66 -16.29
CA TRP A 115 11.93 3.12 -15.10
C TRP A 115 10.99 4.17 -14.52
N ARG A 116 9.77 4.21 -15.04
CA ARG A 116 8.68 5.05 -14.57
C ARG A 116 8.27 4.63 -13.16
N ARG A 117 7.79 5.62 -12.41
CA ARG A 117 7.32 5.49 -11.04
C ARG A 117 6.02 6.30 -10.91
N PRO A 118 4.88 5.74 -11.37
CA PRO A 118 3.58 6.36 -11.16
C PRO A 118 3.17 6.26 -9.68
N ALA A 119 2.16 7.03 -9.33
CA ALA A 119 1.29 6.81 -8.18
C ALA A 119 -0.14 6.70 -8.71
N LEU A 120 -0.96 5.88 -8.05
CA LEU A 120 -2.36 5.64 -8.38
C LEU A 120 -3.21 5.99 -7.17
N GLY A 121 -4.36 6.62 -7.39
CA GLY A 121 -5.31 6.95 -6.34
C GLY A 121 -6.75 6.79 -6.82
N ALA A 122 -7.66 6.64 -5.86
CA ALA A 122 -9.09 6.53 -6.07
C ALA A 122 -9.83 6.94 -4.79
N VAL A 123 -11.14 7.11 -4.88
CA VAL A 123 -12.03 7.19 -3.71
C VAL A 123 -12.66 5.82 -3.50
N VAL A 124 -12.73 5.39 -2.24
CA VAL A 124 -13.39 4.16 -1.80
C VAL A 124 -14.59 4.54 -0.92
N ASP A 125 -15.77 4.04 -1.25
CA ASP A 125 -16.99 4.25 -0.47
C ASP A 125 -17.07 3.25 0.70
N THR A 126 -16.43 3.59 1.81
CA THR A 126 -16.28 2.68 2.96
C THR A 126 -17.37 2.87 4.02
N PRO A 127 -17.52 1.93 4.97
CA PRO A 127 -18.39 2.12 6.14
C PRO A 127 -17.98 3.31 7.03
N LEU A 128 -16.74 3.80 6.92
CA LEU A 128 -16.26 5.00 7.62
C LEU A 128 -16.53 6.30 6.83
N GLY A 129 -17.29 6.20 5.73
CA GLY A 129 -17.46 7.26 4.74
C GLY A 129 -16.46 7.16 3.58
N PRO A 130 -16.54 8.10 2.61
CA PRO A 130 -15.65 8.10 1.45
C PRO A 130 -14.21 8.45 1.86
N ILE A 131 -13.28 7.55 1.55
CA ILE A 131 -11.85 7.69 1.88
C ILE A 131 -11.06 7.74 0.58
N ALA A 132 -10.16 8.71 0.46
CA ALA A 132 -9.21 8.73 -0.65
C ALA A 132 -8.08 7.73 -0.36
N VAL A 133 -7.78 6.84 -1.28
CA VAL A 133 -6.69 5.86 -1.12
C VAL A 133 -5.68 6.02 -2.23
N TYR A 134 -4.40 5.85 -1.88
CA TYR A 134 -3.29 6.08 -2.79
C TYR A 134 -2.26 4.97 -2.63
N THR A 135 -1.72 4.52 -3.76
CA THR A 135 -0.57 3.62 -3.79
C THR A 135 0.56 4.19 -4.62
N ALA A 136 1.79 4.00 -4.16
CA ALA A 136 2.99 4.39 -4.89
C ALA A 136 4.11 3.35 -4.71
N HIS A 137 4.91 3.18 -5.75
CA HIS A 137 6.21 2.50 -5.66
C HIS A 137 7.26 3.54 -6.04
N LEU A 138 8.14 3.91 -5.11
CA LEU A 138 9.17 4.93 -5.33
C LEU A 138 10.46 4.33 -5.90
N SER A 139 11.38 5.18 -6.36
CA SER A 139 12.61 4.73 -7.00
C SER A 139 13.57 4.14 -5.97
N LEU A 140 14.18 3.00 -6.30
CA LEU A 140 15.37 2.46 -5.62
C LEU A 140 16.57 3.41 -5.71
N ARG A 141 16.64 4.28 -6.73
CA ARG A 141 17.77 5.18 -6.94
C ARG A 141 17.67 6.38 -5.98
N PRO A 142 18.61 6.57 -5.03
CA PRO A 142 18.46 7.60 -3.98
C PRO A 142 18.26 9.02 -4.51
N TRP A 143 18.96 9.40 -5.57
CA TRP A 143 18.87 10.73 -6.17
C TRP A 143 17.52 11.03 -6.85
N ARG A 144 16.80 9.99 -7.29
CA ARG A 144 15.42 10.10 -7.77
C ARG A 144 14.46 10.10 -6.57
N ASN A 145 14.64 9.14 -5.67
CA ASN A 145 13.81 8.94 -4.50
C ASN A 145 13.67 10.23 -3.68
N ARG A 146 14.78 10.95 -3.43
CA ARG A 146 14.78 12.16 -2.58
C ARG A 146 13.75 13.24 -2.93
N ARG A 147 13.26 13.30 -4.18
CA ARG A 147 12.23 14.27 -4.63
C ARG A 147 10.82 13.69 -4.67
N GLN A 148 10.68 12.36 -4.71
CA GLN A 148 9.38 11.71 -4.95
C GLN A 148 8.42 11.78 -3.76
N PRO A 149 8.84 11.63 -2.48
CA PRO A 149 7.97 11.82 -1.33
C PRO A 149 7.29 13.20 -1.31
N ALA A 150 8.05 14.26 -1.56
CA ALA A 150 7.50 15.62 -1.58
C ALA A 150 6.49 15.82 -2.74
N ARG A 151 6.77 15.25 -3.92
CA ARG A 151 5.85 15.28 -5.07
C ARG A 151 4.57 14.48 -4.79
N LEU A 152 4.70 13.28 -4.22
CA LEU A 152 3.58 12.45 -3.80
C LEU A 152 2.70 13.21 -2.81
N ARG A 153 3.31 13.85 -1.81
CA ARG A 153 2.58 14.70 -0.86
C ARG A 153 1.81 15.82 -1.54
N GLY A 154 2.48 16.61 -2.38
CA GLY A 154 1.82 17.71 -3.10
C GLY A 154 0.65 17.24 -3.96
N TRP A 155 0.81 16.10 -4.64
CA TRP A 155 -0.27 15.51 -5.44
C TRP A 155 -1.44 15.02 -4.59
N VAL A 156 -1.18 14.27 -3.50
CA VAL A 156 -2.22 13.82 -2.57
C VAL A 156 -3.00 14.99 -1.98
N GLU A 157 -2.32 16.06 -1.55
CA GLU A 157 -2.99 17.26 -1.03
C GLU A 157 -3.87 17.94 -2.09
N ALA A 158 -3.48 17.92 -3.36
CA ALA A 158 -4.25 18.49 -4.46
C ALA A 158 -5.47 17.64 -4.85
N THR A 159 -5.42 16.32 -4.65
CA THR A 159 -6.47 15.40 -5.13
C THR A 159 -7.39 14.83 -4.06
N ALA A 160 -6.95 14.73 -2.79
CA ALA A 160 -7.76 14.13 -1.73
C ALA A 160 -8.94 15.02 -1.30
N GLY A 161 -8.86 16.33 -1.57
CA GLY A 161 -9.82 17.31 -1.10
C GLY A 161 -9.88 17.34 0.44
N LYS A 162 -11.10 17.39 0.99
CA LYS A 162 -11.32 17.38 2.44
C LYS A 162 -11.35 15.97 3.04
N ARG A 163 -11.35 14.92 2.22
CA ARG A 163 -11.47 13.53 2.69
C ARG A 163 -10.22 13.12 3.48
N PRO A 164 -10.33 12.23 4.48
CA PRO A 164 -9.16 11.53 4.96
C PRO A 164 -8.52 10.75 3.81
N ALA A 165 -7.18 10.66 3.82
CA ALA A 165 -6.45 9.90 2.81
C ALA A 165 -5.54 8.84 3.42
N VAL A 166 -5.58 7.62 2.86
CA VAL A 166 -4.69 6.52 3.22
C VAL A 166 -3.70 6.31 2.08
N ILE A 167 -2.40 6.42 2.38
CA ILE A 167 -1.33 6.38 1.38
C ILE A 167 -0.41 5.21 1.72
N GLY A 168 -0.40 4.18 0.89
CA GLY A 168 0.41 2.97 1.08
C GLY A 168 1.43 2.74 -0.03
N GLY A 169 2.50 2.02 0.29
CA GLY A 169 3.33 1.39 -0.73
C GLY A 169 4.78 1.16 -0.32
N ASP A 170 5.58 0.76 -1.31
CA ASP A 170 7.03 0.62 -1.21
C ASP A 170 7.72 1.95 -1.55
N PHE A 171 8.24 2.60 -0.52
CA PHE A 171 8.91 3.89 -0.64
C PHE A 171 10.41 3.75 -0.93
N ASN A 172 10.96 2.53 -0.92
CA ASN A 172 12.39 2.26 -1.13
C ASN A 172 13.34 3.10 -0.25
N ALA A 173 12.84 3.57 0.88
CA ALA A 173 13.50 4.52 1.75
C ALA A 173 13.22 4.18 3.21
N GLY A 174 14.28 4.15 4.03
CA GLY A 174 14.17 3.93 5.46
C GLY A 174 13.52 5.10 6.19
N GLU A 175 13.02 4.84 7.39
CA GLU A 175 12.24 5.80 8.17
C GLU A 175 13.02 7.04 8.63
N THR A 176 14.34 6.93 8.66
CA THR A 176 15.29 8.02 8.96
C THR A 176 15.65 8.85 7.74
N SER A 177 15.20 8.46 6.54
CA SER A 177 15.49 9.22 5.33
C SER A 177 14.78 10.59 5.37
N PRO A 178 15.39 11.65 4.81
CA PRO A 178 14.78 12.98 4.80
C PRO A 178 13.40 13.02 4.14
N GLY A 179 13.20 12.19 3.10
CA GLY A 179 11.92 12.08 2.40
C GLY A 179 10.81 11.54 3.30
N ILE A 180 11.05 10.44 4.01
CA ILE A 180 10.08 9.86 4.94
C ILE A 180 9.87 10.76 6.16
N GLY A 181 10.94 11.36 6.71
CA GLY A 181 10.82 12.36 7.77
C GLY A 181 10.02 13.60 7.35
N GLY A 182 10.07 13.98 6.07
CA GLY A 182 9.21 15.01 5.48
C GLY A 182 7.73 14.63 5.50
N LEU A 183 7.40 13.39 5.12
CA LEU A 183 6.02 12.89 5.14
C LEU A 183 5.46 12.78 6.56
N ARG A 184 6.26 12.26 7.51
CA ARG A 184 5.87 12.10 8.93
C ARG A 184 5.54 13.41 9.65
N ARG A 185 5.96 14.56 9.10
CA ARG A 185 5.60 15.88 9.61
C ARG A 185 4.20 16.33 9.18
N SER A 186 3.65 15.76 8.12
CA SER A 186 2.32 16.12 7.58
C SER A 186 1.30 15.00 7.73
N TRP A 187 1.76 13.75 7.72
CA TRP A 187 0.92 12.56 7.78
C TRP A 187 1.33 11.67 8.95
N ILE A 188 0.38 10.88 9.43
CA ILE A 188 0.57 9.91 10.50
C ILE A 188 1.15 8.63 9.91
N ASP A 189 2.38 8.27 10.29
CA ASP A 189 2.93 6.91 10.06
C ASP A 189 2.15 5.92 10.91
N THR A 190 1.32 5.08 10.28
CA THR A 190 0.34 4.26 11.02
C THR A 190 1.01 3.22 11.89
N PHE A 191 2.12 2.65 11.41
CA PHE A 191 2.91 1.69 12.16
C PHE A 191 3.52 2.35 13.39
N ARG A 192 4.25 3.46 13.24
CA ARG A 192 4.87 4.16 14.39
C ARG A 192 3.85 4.78 15.35
N ALA A 193 2.66 5.12 14.88
CA ALA A 193 1.57 5.59 15.72
C ALA A 193 1.01 4.51 16.66
N ARG A 194 1.18 3.21 16.34
CA ARG A 194 0.70 2.08 17.17
C ARG A 194 1.83 1.28 17.82
N GLN A 195 3.02 1.30 17.21
CA GLN A 195 4.21 0.54 17.61
C GLN A 195 5.41 1.48 17.82
N PRO A 196 5.33 2.45 18.76
CA PRO A 196 6.38 3.48 18.91
C PRO A 196 7.72 2.93 19.41
N ALA A 197 7.69 1.83 20.18
CA ALA A 197 8.87 1.24 20.84
C ALA A 197 9.41 -0.02 20.16
N VAL A 198 8.73 -0.55 19.13
CA VAL A 198 9.26 -1.68 18.35
C VAL A 198 10.52 -1.23 17.62
N GLY A 199 11.52 -2.11 17.50
CA GLY A 199 12.81 -1.82 16.86
C GLY A 199 12.74 -1.48 15.35
N PRO A 200 13.73 -1.88 14.54
CA PRO A 200 13.80 -1.50 13.13
C PRO A 200 12.58 -1.93 12.28
N ALA A 201 11.80 -2.92 12.74
CA ALA A 201 10.55 -3.38 12.14
C ALA A 201 10.64 -3.53 10.62
N ALA A 202 11.68 -4.23 10.15
CA ALA A 202 11.94 -4.36 8.72
C ALA A 202 10.78 -5.00 7.98
N THR A 203 10.50 -4.49 6.79
CA THR A 203 9.51 -5.05 5.85
C THR A 203 10.17 -5.72 4.67
N HIS A 204 11.45 -5.43 4.40
CA HIS A 204 12.19 -6.02 3.30
C HIS A 204 13.58 -6.48 3.76
N VAL A 205 14.02 -7.61 3.21
CA VAL A 205 15.36 -8.17 3.41
C VAL A 205 16.09 -8.17 2.07
N THR A 206 17.15 -7.38 1.98
CA THR A 206 18.03 -7.40 0.81
C THR A 206 19.01 -8.56 0.95
N GLN A 207 18.98 -9.46 -0.03
CA GLN A 207 19.89 -10.60 -0.11
C GLN A 207 20.82 -10.49 -1.32
N LEU A 208 22.05 -10.96 -1.17
CA LEU A 208 23.02 -11.13 -2.26
C LEU A 208 23.72 -12.47 -2.08
N LEU A 209 23.65 -13.32 -3.12
CA LEU A 209 24.26 -14.67 -3.11
C LEU A 209 23.87 -15.51 -1.87
N GLY A 210 22.61 -15.39 -1.43
CA GLY A 210 22.09 -16.11 -0.25
C GLY A 210 22.45 -15.48 1.10
N LEU A 211 23.20 -14.38 1.14
CA LEU A 211 23.55 -13.66 2.36
C LEU A 211 22.63 -12.46 2.57
N GLU A 212 22.12 -12.29 3.80
CA GLU A 212 21.36 -11.10 4.20
C GLU A 212 22.30 -9.90 4.36
N LEU A 213 22.14 -8.90 3.49
CA LEU A 213 22.97 -7.68 3.52
C LEU A 213 22.35 -6.58 4.38
N ALA A 214 21.02 -6.44 4.34
CA ALA A 214 20.32 -5.38 5.06
C ALA A 214 18.85 -5.75 5.30
N ARG A 215 18.34 -5.31 6.45
CA ARG A 215 16.91 -5.36 6.80
C ARG A 215 16.40 -3.93 6.96
N ARG A 216 15.38 -3.54 6.20
CA ARG A 216 14.89 -2.16 6.19
C ARG A 216 13.37 -2.12 6.21
N ARG A 217 12.81 -1.16 6.95
CA ARG A 217 11.41 -0.76 6.80
C ARG A 217 11.32 0.21 5.64
N ILE A 218 10.79 -0.27 4.52
CA ILE A 218 10.63 0.53 3.29
C ILE A 218 9.19 0.56 2.80
N ASP A 219 8.33 -0.26 3.37
CA ASP A 219 6.90 -0.29 3.11
C ASP A 219 6.17 0.48 4.21
N TYR A 220 5.21 1.31 3.82
CA TYR A 220 4.50 2.21 4.74
C TYR A 220 3.01 2.24 4.41
N ILE A 221 2.22 2.51 5.45
CA ILE A 221 0.91 3.14 5.32
C ILE A 221 0.95 4.44 6.11
N PHE A 222 0.53 5.53 5.47
CA PHE A 222 0.35 6.83 6.08
C PHE A 222 -1.13 7.20 6.10
N LEU A 223 -1.54 7.92 7.13
CA LEU A 223 -2.83 8.57 7.22
C LEU A 223 -2.67 10.08 7.16
N ARG A 224 -3.25 10.70 6.14
CA ARG A 224 -3.55 12.13 6.11
C ARG A 224 -4.94 12.33 6.76
N PRO A 225 -5.04 13.05 7.89
CA PRO A 225 -6.34 13.37 8.48
C PRO A 225 -7.24 14.15 7.53
N GLY A 226 -8.55 14.01 7.69
CA GLY A 226 -9.56 14.73 6.91
C GLY A 226 -10.94 14.65 7.58
N ILE A 227 -11.99 14.87 6.80
CA ILE A 227 -13.39 14.88 7.23
C ILE A 227 -14.17 13.84 6.41
N PRO A 228 -14.87 12.88 7.04
CA PRO A 228 -14.92 12.65 8.49
C PRO A 228 -13.56 12.20 9.04
N GLY A 229 -13.34 12.44 10.33
CA GLY A 229 -12.10 12.02 11.00
C GLY A 229 -12.05 10.51 11.16
N ILE A 230 -10.92 9.90 10.83
CA ILE A 230 -10.64 8.48 11.08
C ILE A 230 -9.37 8.35 11.91
N ARG A 231 -9.27 7.27 12.69
CA ARG A 231 -8.13 6.98 13.56
C ARG A 231 -7.50 5.63 13.22
N VAL A 232 -6.21 5.49 13.50
CA VAL A 232 -5.51 4.20 13.44
C VAL A 232 -5.87 3.38 14.68
N VAL A 233 -6.50 2.22 14.47
CA VAL A 233 -6.87 1.27 15.53
C VAL A 233 -5.71 0.32 15.82
N SER A 234 -5.17 -0.31 14.78
CA SER A 234 -4.00 -1.19 14.86
C SER A 234 -3.14 -1.07 13.61
N SER A 235 -1.86 -1.39 13.73
CA SER A 235 -0.94 -1.51 12.60
C SER A 235 0.14 -2.53 12.90
N SER A 236 0.42 -3.40 11.93
CA SER A 236 1.39 -4.49 12.01
C SER A 236 2.04 -4.73 10.64
N HIS A 237 3.14 -5.47 10.65
CA HIS A 237 3.69 -6.08 9.44
C HIS A 237 3.28 -7.55 9.44
N ALA A 238 2.82 -8.06 8.31
CA ALA A 238 2.32 -9.43 8.16
C ALA A 238 3.08 -10.16 7.05
N GLY A 239 3.48 -11.39 7.35
CA GLY A 239 3.98 -12.39 6.42
C GLY A 239 3.50 -13.77 6.87
N GLY A 240 3.59 -14.76 5.99
CA GLY A 240 3.37 -16.16 6.32
C GLY A 240 4.68 -16.91 6.50
N ASP A 241 4.59 -18.15 7.01
CA ASP A 241 5.73 -19.08 7.07
C ASP A 241 6.31 -19.33 5.66
N GLU A 242 5.42 -19.39 4.66
CA GLU A 242 5.77 -19.32 3.25
C GLU A 242 5.67 -17.88 2.76
N PRO A 243 6.76 -17.29 2.22
CA PRO A 243 6.73 -15.89 1.78
C PRO A 243 5.98 -15.73 0.45
N PHE A 244 4.99 -14.84 0.42
CA PHE A 244 4.36 -14.41 -0.84
C PHE A 244 5.25 -13.46 -1.64
N SER A 245 6.23 -12.82 -0.99
CA SER A 245 7.14 -11.80 -1.53
C SER A 245 8.43 -11.74 -0.70
N ASP A 246 9.46 -11.06 -1.19
CA ASP A 246 10.61 -10.62 -0.38
C ASP A 246 10.29 -9.42 0.51
N HIS A 247 9.03 -8.94 0.45
CA HIS A 247 8.45 -7.97 1.36
C HIS A 247 7.40 -8.60 2.28
N LEU A 248 7.30 -8.06 3.50
CA LEU A 248 6.15 -8.20 4.38
C LEU A 248 5.08 -7.17 3.99
N ALA A 249 3.81 -7.53 4.13
CA ALA A 249 2.71 -6.59 3.98
C ALA A 249 2.62 -5.65 5.19
N VAL A 250 2.21 -4.41 4.98
CA VAL A 250 1.81 -3.49 6.06
C VAL A 250 0.30 -3.55 6.18
N VAL A 251 -0.20 -3.97 7.34
CA VAL A 251 -1.64 -4.09 7.64
C VAL A 251 -2.01 -2.98 8.61
N THR A 252 -3.04 -2.20 8.29
CA THR A 252 -3.55 -1.16 9.18
C THR A 252 -5.06 -1.22 9.26
N ARG A 253 -5.60 -1.29 10.47
CA ARG A 253 -7.03 -1.14 10.73
C ARG A 253 -7.34 0.29 11.14
N PHE A 254 -8.31 0.89 10.48
CA PHE A 254 -8.86 2.20 10.79
C PHE A 254 -10.24 2.06 11.43
N GLY A 255 -10.63 3.07 12.20
CA GLY A 255 -11.98 3.22 12.74
C GLY A 255 -12.35 4.69 12.83
N GLU A 256 -13.59 4.98 13.22
CA GLU A 256 -14.07 6.36 13.37
C GLU A 256 -13.23 7.13 14.38
N GLN A 257 -12.99 8.42 14.16
CA GLN A 257 -12.43 9.28 15.19
C GLN A 257 -13.59 9.84 16.03
N ALA A 258 -13.63 9.51 17.32
CA ALA A 258 -14.65 10.06 18.20
C ALA A 258 -14.53 11.59 18.20
N THR A 259 -15.60 12.29 17.83
CA THR A 259 -15.69 13.73 18.06
C THR A 259 -15.67 13.94 19.56
N ARG A 260 -14.64 14.61 20.09
CA ARG A 260 -14.71 15.10 21.48
C ARG A 260 -15.95 15.99 21.56
N GLY A 261 -17.00 15.52 22.24
CA GLY A 261 -18.13 16.37 22.57
C GLY A 261 -17.60 17.60 23.30
N ARG A 262 -18.09 18.79 22.92
CA ARG A 262 -17.99 19.97 23.77
C ARG A 262 -18.58 19.54 25.13
N ALA A 263 -17.72 19.29 26.11
CA ALA A 263 -18.16 19.28 27.49
C ALA A 263 -18.82 20.64 27.72
N GLY A 264 -20.08 20.61 28.14
CA GLY A 264 -20.89 21.81 28.31
C GLY A 264 -20.16 22.84 29.17
N ALA A 265 -19.95 24.02 28.60
CA ALA A 265 -19.83 25.23 29.39
C ALA A 265 -21.24 25.53 29.92
N GLY A 266 -21.63 24.87 31.00
CA GLY A 266 -22.72 25.27 31.87
C GLY A 266 -22.11 25.96 33.08
N LEU A 267 -22.18 27.29 33.09
CA LEU A 267 -22.28 28.09 34.31
C LEU A 267 -23.76 28.33 34.57
#